data_AF-A0A812KIJ2-F1
#
_entry.id   AF-A0A812KIJ2-F1
#
_cell.length_a   1.000
_cell.length_b   1.000
_cell.length_c   1.000
_cell.angle_alpha   90.00
_cell.angle_beta   90.00
_cell.angle_gamma   90.00
#
_symmetry.space_group_name_H-M   'P 1'
#
loop_
_entity.id
_entity.type
_entity.pdbx_description
1 polymer ?
#
loop_
_entity_poly.entity_id
_entity_poly.type
_entity_poly.pdbx_seq_one_letter_code
_entity_poly.pdbx_strand_id
1 'polypeptide(L)'
;MSSQKIVFCPDPDKGKAAKKLYDWLNNEKQAGIAKDEVYFFDDHTGNAAEMAEFGFNGREIACEPRDKMIGDGIVGLCGALLREIQREKGIKTCKQLIEDGFY
;
A
#
# COMPACT_ATOMS: atom_id res chain seq x y z
N MET A 1 -3.56 15.06 7.35
CA MET A 1 -3.37 13.78 6.61
C MET A 1 -3.61 12.67 7.62
N SER A 2 -4.56 11.76 7.37
CA SER A 2 -4.87 10.63 8.28
C SER A 2 -4.35 9.35 7.63
N SER A 3 -3.52 8.59 8.34
CA SER A 3 -3.02 7.28 7.93
C SER A 3 -3.63 6.22 8.83
N GLN A 4 -4.12 5.12 8.25
CA GLN A 4 -4.71 4.01 8.97
C GLN A 4 -3.89 2.74 8.70
N LYS A 5 -3.65 1.95 9.75
CA LYS A 5 -2.93 0.69 9.65
C LYS A 5 -3.93 -0.46 9.66
N ILE A 6 -3.86 -1.33 8.66
CA ILE A 6 -4.63 -2.58 8.63
C ILE A 6 -3.76 -3.68 9.23
N VAL A 7 -4.27 -4.36 10.26
CA VAL A 7 -3.58 -5.45 10.96
C VAL A 7 -4.53 -6.65 11.09
N PHE A 8 -3.96 -7.84 11.24
CA PHE A 8 -4.70 -9.10 11.43
C PHE A 8 -5.71 -9.43 10.30
N CYS A 9 -5.48 -8.92 9.09
CA CYS A 9 -6.25 -9.27 7.91
C CYS A 9 -5.41 -10.23 7.04
N PRO A 10 -5.92 -11.42 6.70
CA PRO A 10 -5.20 -12.36 5.85
C PRO A 10 -5.04 -11.81 4.43
N ASP A 11 -3.94 -12.16 3.78
CA ASP A 11 -3.76 -11.90 2.36
C ASP A 11 -4.59 -12.88 1.51
N PRO A 12 -5.17 -12.44 0.37
CA PRO A 12 -5.10 -11.11 -0.22
C PRO A 12 -6.29 -10.19 0.15
N ASP A 13 -6.94 -10.37 1.30
CA ASP A 13 -8.20 -9.66 1.64
C ASP A 13 -8.01 -8.26 2.23
N LYS A 14 -6.76 -7.78 2.34
CA LYS A 14 -6.46 -6.46 2.93
C LYS A 14 -7.13 -5.32 2.16
N GLY A 15 -7.31 -5.47 0.85
CA GLY A 15 -7.99 -4.46 0.06
C GLY A 15 -9.47 -4.33 0.40
N LYS A 16 -10.18 -5.44 0.63
CA LYS A 16 -11.55 -5.42 1.17
C LYS A 16 -11.64 -4.75 2.53
N ALA A 17 -10.64 -4.96 3.40
CA ALA A 17 -10.59 -4.28 4.69
C ALA A 17 -10.42 -2.75 4.51
N ALA A 18 -9.56 -2.32 3.58
CA ALA A 18 -9.40 -0.91 3.24
C ALA A 18 -10.71 -0.30 2.72
N LYS A 19 -11.46 -1.03 1.89
CA LYS A 19 -12.78 -0.61 1.40
C LYS A 19 -13.79 -0.43 2.52
N LYS A 20 -13.88 -1.37 3.47
CA LYS A 20 -14.76 -1.24 4.63
C LYS A 20 -14.44 -0.02 5.49
N LEU A 21 -13.16 0.26 5.70
CA LEU A 21 -12.70 1.44 6.42
C LEU A 21 -13.08 2.74 5.69
N TYR A 22 -12.89 2.79 4.37
CA TYR A 22 -13.33 3.91 3.54
C TYR A 22 -14.84 4.13 3.65
N ASP A 23 -15.65 3.06 3.55
CA ASP A 23 -17.11 3.15 3.65
C ASP A 23 -17.53 3.68 5.03
N TRP A 24 -16.89 3.22 6.10
CA TRP A 24 -17.14 3.71 7.44
C TRP A 24 -16.81 5.21 7.59
N LEU A 25 -15.64 5.64 7.13
CA LEU A 25 -15.23 7.04 7.18
C LEU A 25 -16.19 7.95 6.38
N ASN A 26 -16.61 7.52 5.20
CA ASN A 26 -17.45 8.38 4.35
C ASN A 26 -18.93 8.31 4.71
N ASN A 27 -19.47 7.13 5.02
CA ASN A 27 -20.90 6.98 5.26
C ASN A 27 -21.27 7.33 6.70
N GLU A 28 -20.48 6.89 7.68
CA GLU A 28 -20.78 7.13 9.11
C GLU A 28 -20.15 8.41 9.64
N LYS A 29 -18.93 8.74 9.17
CA LYS A 29 -18.21 9.94 9.62
C LYS A 29 -18.28 11.11 8.65
N GLN A 30 -18.96 10.95 7.50
CA GLN A 30 -19.17 12.01 6.51
C GLN A 30 -17.86 12.69 6.08
N ALA A 31 -16.78 11.91 6.01
CA ALA A 31 -15.42 12.43 5.77
C ALA A 31 -15.22 13.01 4.35
N GLY A 32 -16.08 12.68 3.39
CA GLY A 32 -16.03 13.23 2.03
C GLY A 32 -14.75 12.87 1.24
N ILE A 33 -14.12 11.74 1.56
CA ILE A 33 -12.89 11.28 0.91
C ILE A 33 -13.21 10.81 -0.50
N ALA A 34 -12.63 11.43 -1.52
CA ALA A 34 -12.77 10.97 -2.90
C ALA A 34 -12.06 9.62 -3.09
N LYS A 35 -12.66 8.71 -3.87
CA LYS A 35 -12.11 7.36 -4.09
C LYS A 35 -10.69 7.41 -4.67
N ASP A 36 -10.48 8.30 -5.63
CA ASP A 36 -9.20 8.51 -6.27
C ASP A 36 -8.17 9.19 -5.35
N GLU A 37 -8.55 9.67 -4.16
CA GLU A 37 -7.65 10.19 -3.12
C GLU A 37 -7.34 9.14 -2.02
N VAL A 38 -7.70 7.88 -2.24
CA VAL A 38 -7.32 6.74 -1.39
C VAL A 38 -6.05 6.09 -1.94
N TYR A 39 -5.04 5.92 -1.09
CA TYR A 39 -3.74 5.33 -1.44
C TYR A 39 -3.41 4.19 -0.49
N PHE A 40 -3.26 2.99 -1.04
CA PHE A 40 -2.94 1.77 -0.31
C PHE A 40 -1.50 1.32 -0.62
N PHE A 41 -0.74 1.01 0.43
CA PHE A 41 0.65 0.58 0.33
C PHE A 41 0.81 -0.76 1.06
N ASP A 42 1.33 -1.78 0.38
CA ASP A 42 1.54 -3.11 0.95
C ASP A 42 2.68 -3.83 0.22
N ASP A 43 3.42 -4.68 0.90
CA ASP A 43 4.55 -5.42 0.37
C ASP A 43 4.15 -6.78 -0.24
N HIS A 44 2.92 -7.25 0.01
CA HIS A 44 2.43 -8.49 -0.54
C HIS A 44 1.82 -8.29 -1.94
N THR A 45 2.25 -9.15 -2.86
CA THR A 45 1.74 -9.14 -4.24
C THR A 45 0.22 -9.34 -4.29
N GLY A 46 -0.47 -8.50 -5.05
CA GLY A 46 -1.91 -8.64 -5.32
C GLY A 46 -2.85 -7.84 -4.42
N ASN A 47 -2.45 -7.47 -3.19
CA ASN A 47 -3.27 -6.60 -2.34
C ASN A 47 -3.45 -5.20 -2.95
N ALA A 48 -2.37 -4.65 -3.51
CA ALA A 48 -2.42 -3.38 -4.22
C ALA A 48 -3.30 -3.47 -5.47
N ALA A 49 -3.31 -4.61 -6.17
CA ALA A 49 -4.09 -4.78 -7.40
C ALA A 49 -5.60 -4.76 -7.14
N GLU A 50 -6.06 -5.31 -6.01
CA GLU A 50 -7.48 -5.29 -5.62
C GLU A 50 -8.07 -3.87 -5.52
N MET A 51 -7.23 -2.85 -5.30
CA MET A 51 -7.65 -1.44 -5.21
C MET A 51 -8.34 -0.92 -6.46
N ALA A 52 -7.99 -1.48 -7.63
CA ALA A 52 -8.61 -1.10 -8.89
C ALA A 52 -10.12 -1.37 -8.89
N GLU A 53 -10.58 -2.43 -8.23
CA GLU A 53 -12.00 -2.79 -8.13
C GLU A 53 -12.82 -1.74 -7.39
N PHE A 54 -12.18 -0.98 -6.50
CA PHE A 54 -12.82 0.05 -5.69
C PHE A 54 -12.66 1.47 -6.24
N GLY A 55 -11.86 1.65 -7.29
CA GLY A 55 -11.46 2.95 -7.81
C GLY A 55 -10.45 3.68 -6.93
N PHE A 56 -9.68 2.93 -6.13
CA PHE A 56 -8.60 3.44 -5.28
C PHE A 56 -7.25 3.32 -5.99
N ASN A 57 -6.21 3.88 -5.38
CA ASN A 57 -4.83 3.70 -5.82
C ASN A 57 -4.12 2.67 -4.94
N GLY A 58 -3.23 1.89 -5.55
CA GLY A 58 -2.47 0.85 -4.87
C GLY A 58 -1.01 0.88 -5.30
N ARG A 59 -0.09 0.71 -4.36
CA ARG A 59 1.33 0.61 -4.64
C ARG A 59 1.96 -0.51 -3.84
N GLU A 60 2.65 -1.40 -4.53
CA GLU A 60 3.51 -2.39 -3.89
C GLU A 60 4.82 -1.72 -3.44
N ILE A 61 5.25 -2.05 -2.22
CA ILE A 61 6.43 -1.46 -1.55
C ILE A 61 7.42 -2.56 -1.16
N ALA A 62 8.63 -2.20 -0.74
CA ALA A 62 9.65 -3.17 -0.33
C ALA A 62 9.96 -4.23 -1.41
N CYS A 63 9.98 -3.83 -2.68
CA CYS A 63 10.10 -4.74 -3.82
C CYS A 63 11.46 -5.43 -3.95
N GLU A 64 12.48 -4.97 -3.24
CA GLU A 64 13.82 -5.57 -3.20
C GLU A 64 14.26 -5.92 -1.77
N PRO A 65 15.04 -6.99 -1.59
CA PRO A 65 15.65 -7.31 -0.30
C PRO A 65 16.57 -6.20 0.18
N ARG A 66 16.40 -5.77 1.44
CA ARG A 66 17.19 -4.68 2.02
C ARG A 66 17.92 -5.04 3.31
N ASP A 67 17.69 -6.22 3.87
CA ASP A 67 18.21 -6.58 5.20
C ASP A 67 19.74 -6.47 5.30
N LYS A 68 20.46 -6.74 4.22
CA LYS A 68 21.93 -6.60 4.18
C LYS A 68 22.43 -5.16 4.27
N MET A 69 21.56 -4.15 4.11
CA MET A 69 21.95 -2.74 4.10
C MET A 69 22.31 -2.19 5.48
N ILE A 70 21.87 -2.82 6.58
CA ILE A 70 22.19 -2.39 7.95
C ILE A 70 22.84 -3.53 8.71
N GLY A 71 24.05 -3.29 9.20
CA GLY A 71 24.79 -4.27 10.01
C GLY A 71 24.96 -5.63 9.32
N ASP A 72 25.06 -5.67 7.99
CA ASP A 72 25.19 -6.90 7.19
C ASP A 72 24.07 -7.93 7.46
N GLY A 73 22.83 -7.47 7.69
CA GLY A 73 21.70 -8.35 7.99
C GLY A 73 21.53 -8.71 9.47
N ILE A 74 22.38 -8.16 10.36
CA ILE A 74 22.18 -8.30 11.82
C ILE A 74 20.90 -7.58 12.27
N VAL A 75 20.53 -6.49 11.59
CA VAL A 75 19.28 -5.76 11.84
C VAL A 75 18.37 -5.93 10.64
N GLY A 76 17.30 -6.72 10.80
CA GLY A 76 16.25 -6.83 9.78
C GLY A 76 15.51 -5.50 9.60
N LEU A 77 15.13 -5.18 8.36
CA LEU A 77 14.33 -3.99 8.05
C LEU A 77 12.85 -4.38 7.93
N CYS A 78 11.97 -3.56 8.53
CA CYS A 78 10.53 -3.77 8.42
C CYS A 78 9.82 -2.57 7.78
N GLY A 79 8.81 -2.86 6.97
CA GLY A 79 7.96 -1.85 6.33
C GLY A 79 8.62 -1.09 5.18
N ALA A 80 7.96 0.01 4.80
CA ALA A 80 8.33 0.81 3.64
C ALA A 80 9.49 1.78 3.90
N LEU A 81 10.24 2.12 2.86
CA LEU A 81 11.06 3.32 2.81
C LEU A 81 10.20 4.56 2.56
N LEU A 82 10.62 5.71 3.08
CA LEU A 82 9.90 6.97 2.83
C LEU A 82 9.74 7.28 1.33
N ARG A 83 10.73 6.93 0.50
CA ARG A 83 10.64 7.12 -0.96
C ARG A 83 9.55 6.28 -1.62
N GLU A 84 9.14 5.18 -1.00
CA GLU A 84 8.12 4.27 -1.52
C GLU A 84 6.71 4.77 -1.22
N ILE A 85 6.53 5.66 -0.23
CA ILE A 85 5.22 6.22 0.14
C ILE A 85 4.89 7.40 -0.78
N GLN A 86 4.52 7.10 -2.02
CA GLN A 86 4.15 8.09 -3.04
C GLN A 86 2.66 8.05 -3.38
N ARG A 87 2.02 9.22 -3.41
CA ARG A 87 0.61 9.38 -3.78
C ARG A 87 0.43 9.41 -5.29
N GLU A 88 0.87 8.35 -5.97
CA GLU A 88 0.67 8.17 -7.40
C GLU A 88 -0.69 7.56 -7.71
N LYS A 89 -1.33 8.00 -8.79
CA LYS A 89 -2.61 7.45 -9.22
C LYS A 89 -2.44 6.10 -9.91
N GLY A 90 -3.46 5.25 -9.78
CA GLY A 90 -3.51 3.92 -10.38
C GLY A 90 -2.83 2.84 -9.53
N ILE A 91 -2.56 1.69 -10.16
CA ILE A 91 -1.90 0.54 -9.54
C ILE A 91 -0.44 0.49 -9.95
N LYS A 92 0.46 0.40 -8.97
CA LYS A 92 1.92 0.28 -9.16
C LYS A 92 2.40 -1.01 -8.54
N THR A 93 2.67 -2.01 -9.38
CA THR A 93 3.21 -3.30 -8.92
C THR A 93 4.73 -3.26 -8.84
N CYS A 94 5.33 -4.14 -8.04
CA CYS A 94 6.77 -4.27 -7.93
C CYS A 94 7.42 -4.56 -9.27
N LYS A 95 6.80 -5.42 -10.10
CA LYS A 95 7.28 -5.70 -11.45
C LYS A 95 7.40 -4.42 -12.27
N GLN A 96 6.35 -3.59 -12.30
CA GLN A 96 6.37 -2.32 -13.02
C GLN A 96 7.42 -1.38 -12.45
N LEU A 97 7.49 -1.23 -11.12
CA LEU A 97 8.42 -0.30 -10.48
C LEU A 97 9.89 -0.67 -10.73
N ILE A 98 10.21 -1.96 -10.81
CA ILE A 98 11.55 -2.45 -11.17
C ILE A 98 11.84 -2.19 -12.66
N GLU A 99 10.89 -2.50 -13.56
CA GLU A 99 11.04 -2.24 -15.00
C GLU A 99 11.20 -0.74 -15.31
N ASP A 100 10.52 0.12 -14.55
CA ASP A 100 10.58 1.58 -14.66
C ASP A 100 11.85 2.17 -14.01
N GLY A 101 12.71 1.35 -13.37
CA GLY A 101 13.97 1.78 -12.75
C GLY A 101 13.80 2.58 -11.45
N PHE A 102 12.69 2.37 -10.72
CA PHE A 102 12.46 3.02 -9.43
C PHE A 102 13.21 2.35 -8.27
N TYR A 103 13.44 1.03 -8.38
CA TYR A 103 14.21 0.23 -7.43
C TYR A 103 15.66 0.07 -7.89
#